data_AF-A0A9X0DBE6-F1
#
_entry.id   AF-A0A9X0DBE6-F1
#
_cell.length_a   1.000
_cell.length_b   1.000
_cell.length_c   1.000
_cell.angle_alpha   90.00
_cell.angle_beta   90.00
_cell.angle_gamma   90.00
#
_symmetry.space_group_name_H-M   'P 1'
#
loop_
_entity.id
_entity.type
_entity.pdbx_description
1 polymer ?
#
loop_
_entity_poly.entity_id
_entity_poly.type
_entity_poly.pdbx_seq_one_letter_code
_entity_poly.pdbx_strand_id
1 'polypeptide(L)'
;MLNTQFKEATEIPLPGKKAHEILDFLKQLYLKERDGITLNKMEHVLKLADEYQTMSVVNLCVKCLKDVPKSKVNVVKILFLANDTVIAREDDRLDSVRRECHALIKNMELADILKDNGFKNLDRDSSENVFVLRTKRLETFLKKVYPQFIGLAEFCITLCLASSPSSSITRCPEHFGSGNKANGGPL
;
A
#
# COMPACT_ATOMS: atom_id res chain seq x y z
N MET A 1 32.62 -19.33 -0.31
CA MET A 1 33.21 -18.67 -1.50
C MET A 1 34.74 -18.61 -1.45
N LEU A 2 35.39 -18.73 -0.27
CA LEU A 2 36.85 -18.88 -0.14
C LEU A 2 37.27 -20.34 0.03
N ASN A 3 36.73 -21.22 -0.80
CA ASN A 3 37.30 -22.55 -0.96
C ASN A 3 38.18 -22.47 -2.21
N THR A 4 39.35 -23.08 -2.17
CA THR A 4 40.44 -23.07 -3.19
C THR A 4 40.03 -23.51 -4.62
N GLN A 5 38.74 -23.65 -4.89
CA GLN A 5 38.13 -24.00 -6.16
C GLN A 5 38.07 -22.83 -7.15
N PHE A 6 38.31 -21.60 -6.70
CA PHE A 6 38.36 -20.42 -7.57
C PHE A 6 39.73 -19.77 -7.53
N LYS A 7 40.25 -19.40 -8.71
CA LYS A 7 41.49 -18.63 -8.82
C LYS A 7 41.26 -17.26 -8.19
N GLU A 8 41.98 -16.97 -7.11
CA GLU A 8 41.92 -15.67 -6.45
C GLU A 8 42.46 -14.60 -7.42
N ALA A 9 41.62 -13.64 -7.74
CA ALA A 9 41.98 -12.46 -8.51
C ALA A 9 42.20 -11.29 -7.55
N THR A 10 43.18 -10.44 -7.85
CA THR A 10 43.44 -9.20 -7.10
C THR A 10 42.30 -8.18 -7.26
N GLU A 11 41.54 -8.29 -8.35
CA GLU A 11 40.39 -7.42 -8.65
C GLU A 11 39.19 -8.27 -9.08
N ILE A 12 38.02 -7.97 -8.52
CA ILE A 12 36.75 -8.61 -8.87
C ILE A 12 35.86 -7.56 -9.55
N PRO A 13 35.56 -7.70 -10.85
CA PRO A 13 34.66 -6.76 -11.53
C PRO A 13 33.23 -6.94 -11.01
N LEU A 14 32.56 -5.83 -10.72
CA LEU A 14 31.16 -5.79 -10.31
C LEU A 14 30.32 -5.10 -11.41
N PRO A 15 30.05 -5.79 -12.54
CA PRO A 15 29.38 -5.17 -13.68
C PRO A 15 27.97 -4.71 -13.30
N GLY A 16 27.60 -3.52 -13.78
CA GLY A 16 26.28 -2.94 -13.55
C GLY A 16 26.03 -2.38 -12.15
N LYS A 17 27.01 -2.43 -11.24
CA LYS A 17 26.90 -1.86 -9.88
C LYS A 17 27.45 -0.44 -9.83
N LYS A 18 26.76 0.45 -9.13
CA LYS A 18 27.27 1.80 -8.89
C LYS A 18 28.17 1.81 -7.66
N ALA A 19 29.30 2.51 -7.77
CA ALA A 19 30.29 2.58 -6.69
C ALA A 19 29.72 3.06 -5.35
N HIS A 20 28.82 4.05 -5.36
CA HIS A 20 28.23 4.57 -4.12
C HIS A 20 27.26 3.58 -3.46
N GLU A 21 26.51 2.79 -4.24
CA GLU A 21 25.60 1.76 -3.71
C GLU A 21 26.39 0.63 -3.06
N ILE A 22 27.51 0.22 -3.67
CA ILE A 22 28.45 -0.74 -3.09
C ILE A 22 29.08 -0.17 -1.82
N LEU A 23 29.49 1.09 -1.82
CA LEU A 23 30.08 1.73 -0.64
C LEU A 23 29.09 1.76 0.53
N ASP A 24 27.84 2.15 0.28
CA ASP A 24 26.77 2.14 1.30
C ASP A 24 26.55 0.73 1.84
N PHE A 25 26.51 -0.30 0.99
CA PHE A 25 26.41 -1.70 1.42
C PHE A 25 27.62 -2.15 2.27
N LEU A 26 28.85 -1.86 1.83
CA LEU A 26 30.07 -2.21 2.57
C LEU A 26 30.14 -1.53 3.94
N LYS A 27 29.67 -0.29 4.04
CA LYS A 27 29.59 0.41 5.33
C LYS A 27 28.67 -0.29 6.32
N GLN A 28 27.57 -0.88 5.85
CA GLN A 28 26.68 -1.69 6.69
C GLN A 28 27.29 -3.05 7.02
N LEU A 29 27.90 -3.72 6.04
CA LEU A 29 28.53 -5.03 6.21
C LEU A 29 29.65 -5.00 7.26
N TYR A 30 30.52 -3.98 7.20
CA TYR A 30 31.64 -3.82 8.12
C TYR A 30 31.30 -2.98 9.36
N LEU A 31 30.02 -2.66 9.58
CA LEU A 31 29.51 -1.88 10.72
C LEU A 31 30.25 -0.53 10.93
N LYS A 32 30.70 0.08 9.83
CA LYS A 32 31.51 1.32 9.87
C LYS A 32 30.67 2.58 10.06
N GLU A 33 29.39 2.55 9.72
CA GLU A 33 28.44 3.63 10.02
C GLU A 33 27.42 3.16 11.05
N ARG A 34 27.31 3.90 12.17
CA ARG A 34 26.19 3.79 13.12
C ARG A 34 25.03 4.71 12.77
N ASP A 35 25.24 5.62 11.83
CA ASP A 35 24.21 6.50 11.31
C ASP A 35 23.25 5.63 10.48
N GLY A 36 22.06 5.43 11.02
CA GLY A 36 21.12 4.42 10.55
C GLY A 36 20.83 4.47 9.05
N ILE A 37 20.48 3.31 8.47
CA ILE A 37 20.12 3.17 7.06
C ILE A 37 18.85 3.99 6.79
N THR A 38 18.94 5.00 5.92
CA THR A 38 17.75 5.71 5.41
C THR A 38 16.97 4.84 4.44
N LEU A 39 15.65 5.03 4.33
CA LEU A 39 14.81 4.24 3.42
C LEU A 39 15.26 4.30 1.95
N ASN A 40 15.87 5.41 1.53
CA ASN A 40 16.39 5.55 0.16
C ASN A 40 17.64 4.71 -0.06
N LYS A 41 18.55 4.65 0.93
CA LYS A 41 19.73 3.78 0.86
C LYS A 41 19.35 2.30 0.98
N MET A 42 18.35 2.02 1.82
CA MET A 42 17.90 0.66 2.10
C MET A 42 17.53 -0.13 0.85
N GLU A 43 17.00 0.53 -0.18
CA GLU A 43 16.63 -0.14 -1.43
C GLU A 43 17.82 -0.86 -2.07
N HIS A 44 18.91 -0.15 -2.37
CA HIS A 44 20.06 -0.78 -3.01
C HIS A 44 20.82 -1.67 -2.02
N VAL A 45 20.84 -1.32 -0.72
CA VAL A 45 21.45 -2.16 0.33
C VAL A 45 20.75 -3.52 0.44
N LEU A 46 19.41 -3.55 0.42
CA LEU A 46 18.64 -4.80 0.45
C LEU A 46 18.89 -5.62 -0.82
N LYS A 47 18.89 -5.00 -2.00
CA LYS A 47 19.19 -5.69 -3.28
C LYS A 47 20.57 -6.35 -3.25
N LEU A 48 21.59 -5.64 -2.80
CA LEU A 48 22.94 -6.18 -2.67
C LEU A 48 23.04 -7.25 -1.58
N ALA A 49 22.30 -7.08 -0.47
CA ALA A 49 22.27 -8.09 0.59
C ALA A 49 21.54 -9.38 0.17
N ASP A 50 20.52 -9.28 -0.68
CA ASP A 50 19.83 -10.41 -1.29
C ASP A 50 20.77 -11.14 -2.26
N GLU A 51 21.39 -10.40 -3.18
CA GLU A 51 22.32 -10.92 -4.19
C GLU A 51 23.56 -11.59 -3.58
N TYR A 52 24.18 -10.97 -2.57
CA TYR A 52 25.34 -11.50 -1.87
C TYR A 52 24.99 -12.28 -0.60
N GLN A 53 23.70 -12.59 -0.39
CA GLN A 53 23.21 -13.42 0.72
C GLN A 53 23.72 -13.01 2.11
N THR A 54 23.76 -11.71 2.38
CA THR A 54 24.34 -11.14 3.60
C THR A 54 23.28 -10.93 4.69
N MET A 55 23.06 -11.97 5.50
CA MET A 55 21.98 -11.96 6.50
C MET A 55 22.16 -10.97 7.65
N SER A 56 23.39 -10.61 8.01
CA SER A 56 23.63 -9.55 8.99
C SER A 56 23.05 -8.20 8.54
N VAL A 57 23.22 -7.85 7.26
CA VAL A 57 22.70 -6.63 6.67
C VAL A 57 21.18 -6.70 6.50
N VAL A 58 20.64 -7.85 6.07
CA VAL A 58 19.18 -8.05 6.02
C VAL A 58 18.54 -7.88 7.40
N ASN A 59 19.12 -8.50 8.44
CA ASN A 59 18.63 -8.37 9.81
C ASN A 59 18.62 -6.90 10.28
N LEU A 60 19.63 -6.12 9.89
CA LEU A 60 19.68 -4.69 10.17
C LEU A 60 18.55 -3.94 9.47
N CYS A 61 18.33 -4.20 8.18
CA CYS A 61 17.23 -3.60 7.42
C CYS A 61 15.86 -3.98 7.99
N VAL A 62 15.64 -5.25 8.34
CA VAL A 62 14.39 -5.73 8.96
C VAL A 62 14.13 -5.00 10.28
N LYS A 63 15.16 -4.84 11.11
CA LYS A 63 15.05 -4.07 12.35
C LYS A 63 14.67 -2.61 12.08
N CYS A 64 15.36 -1.95 11.15
CA CYS A 64 15.03 -0.58 10.76
C CYS A 64 13.59 -0.46 10.22
N LEU A 65 13.12 -1.41 9.40
CA LEU A 65 11.75 -1.41 8.88
C LEU A 65 10.70 -1.62 9.97
N LYS A 66 11.02 -2.33 11.06
CA LYS A 66 10.16 -2.44 12.24
C LYS A 66 10.13 -1.15 13.05
N ASP A 67 11.30 -0.58 13.31
CA ASP A 67 11.47 0.57 14.20
C ASP A 67 11.04 1.90 13.56
N VAL A 68 11.09 2.02 12.23
CA VAL A 68 10.69 3.26 11.55
C VAL A 68 9.19 3.53 11.75
N PRO A 69 8.79 4.72 12.24
CA PRO A 69 7.38 5.08 12.35
C PRO A 69 6.72 5.11 10.97
N LYS A 70 5.59 4.40 10.83
CA LYS A 70 4.82 4.37 9.59
C LYS A 70 3.91 5.59 9.55
N SER A 71 3.96 6.31 8.44
CA SER A 71 3.19 7.52 8.19
C SER A 71 2.70 7.53 6.76
N LYS A 72 1.72 8.39 6.44
CA LYS A 72 1.24 8.56 5.05
C LYS A 72 2.35 8.90 4.05
N VAL A 73 3.45 9.50 4.52
CA VAL A 73 4.55 9.97 3.67
C VAL A 73 5.52 8.85 3.29
N ASN A 74 5.72 7.85 4.15
CA ASN A 74 6.75 6.82 3.96
C ASN A 74 6.20 5.39 3.83
N VAL A 75 4.90 5.18 4.08
CA VAL A 75 4.31 3.84 4.16
C VAL A 75 4.39 3.05 2.85
N VAL A 76 4.28 3.73 1.72
CA VAL A 76 4.37 3.09 0.40
C VAL A 76 5.81 2.66 0.14
N LYS A 77 6.79 3.51 0.44
CA LYS A 77 8.20 3.14 0.36
C LYS A 77 8.55 1.98 1.29
N ILE A 78 8.03 1.96 2.51
CA ILE A 78 8.24 0.86 3.46
C ILE A 78 7.62 -0.44 2.93
N LEU A 79 6.40 -0.38 2.40
CA LEU A 79 5.74 -1.55 1.80
C LEU A 79 6.55 -2.09 0.61
N PHE A 80 7.06 -1.20 -0.23
CA PHE A 80 7.95 -1.55 -1.33
C PHE A 80 9.20 -2.28 -0.83
N LEU A 81 9.94 -1.70 0.13
CA LEU A 81 11.14 -2.33 0.68
C LEU A 81 10.87 -3.70 1.33
N ALA A 82 9.69 -3.91 1.90
CA ALA A 82 9.29 -5.17 2.51
C ALA A 82 8.89 -6.27 1.50
N ASN A 83 8.84 -5.96 0.18
CA ASN A 83 8.45 -6.89 -0.88
C ASN A 83 9.39 -6.91 -2.10
N ASP A 84 10.32 -5.95 -2.20
CA ASP A 84 11.18 -5.70 -3.36
C ASP A 84 12.18 -6.82 -3.64
N THR A 85 12.74 -7.44 -2.59
CA THR A 85 13.68 -8.57 -2.72
C THR A 85 13.06 -9.89 -2.30
N VAL A 86 13.60 -11.01 -2.78
CA VAL A 86 13.08 -12.35 -2.44
C VAL A 86 13.20 -12.57 -0.94
N ILE A 87 14.38 -12.31 -0.38
CA ILE A 87 14.60 -12.45 1.06
C ILE A 87 13.67 -11.55 1.88
N ALA A 88 13.41 -10.29 1.48
CA ALA A 88 12.50 -9.43 2.23
C ALA A 88 11.04 -9.90 2.13
N ARG A 89 10.62 -10.39 0.97
CA ARG A 89 9.26 -10.89 0.73
C ARG A 89 8.95 -12.16 1.53
N GLU A 90 9.92 -13.06 1.63
CA GLU A 90 9.78 -14.35 2.32
C GLU A 90 10.10 -14.27 3.82
N ASP A 91 10.55 -13.11 4.33
CA ASP A 91 10.82 -12.93 5.75
C ASP A 91 9.53 -12.67 6.54
N ASP A 92 9.05 -13.69 7.25
CA ASP A 92 7.86 -13.61 8.13
C ASP A 92 7.98 -12.54 9.22
N ARG A 93 9.20 -12.12 9.58
CA ARG A 93 9.40 -11.04 10.56
C ARG A 93 8.89 -9.70 10.03
N LEU A 94 8.76 -9.55 8.71
CA LEU A 94 8.20 -8.36 8.06
C LEU A 94 6.68 -8.42 7.89
N ASP A 95 6.02 -9.53 8.23
CA ASP A 95 4.56 -9.65 8.14
C ASP A 95 3.82 -8.55 8.90
N SER A 96 4.28 -8.21 10.11
CA SER A 96 3.67 -7.14 10.89
C SER A 96 3.81 -5.79 10.18
N VAL A 97 4.99 -5.52 9.60
CA VAL A 97 5.27 -4.30 8.83
C VAL A 97 4.36 -4.23 7.61
N ARG A 98 4.23 -5.31 6.83
CA ARG A 98 3.33 -5.37 5.66
C ARG A 98 1.87 -5.13 6.09
N ARG A 99 1.41 -5.77 7.17
CA ARG A 99 0.05 -5.57 7.71
C ARG A 99 -0.20 -4.12 8.14
N GLU A 100 0.72 -3.51 8.88
CA GLU A 100 0.64 -2.11 9.29
C GLU A 100 0.60 -1.16 8.09
N CYS A 101 1.45 -1.41 7.09
CA CYS A 101 1.44 -0.65 5.85
C CYS A 101 0.09 -0.72 5.13
N HIS A 102 -0.43 -1.94 4.94
CA HIS A 102 -1.74 -2.13 4.30
C HIS A 102 -2.89 -1.46 5.07
N ALA A 103 -2.88 -1.52 6.40
CA ALA A 103 -3.89 -0.87 7.24
C ALA A 103 -3.92 0.65 7.05
N LEU A 104 -2.75 1.26 6.90
CA LEU A 104 -2.62 2.70 6.70
C LEU A 104 -2.94 3.11 5.25
N ILE A 105 -2.40 2.39 4.25
CA ILE A 105 -2.65 2.64 2.81
C ILE A 105 -4.13 2.51 2.46
N LYS A 106 -4.85 1.55 3.06
CA LYS A 106 -6.31 1.38 2.89
C LYS A 106 -7.09 2.67 3.12
N ASN A 107 -6.57 3.57 3.97
CA ASN A 107 -7.22 4.81 4.38
C ASN A 107 -6.69 6.07 3.70
N MET A 108 -5.66 5.97 2.85
CA MET A 108 -5.08 7.12 2.15
C MET A 108 -5.91 7.56 0.94
N GLU A 109 -5.66 8.77 0.43
CA GLU A 109 -6.15 9.18 -0.88
C GLU A 109 -5.40 8.44 -1.98
N LEU A 110 -6.11 8.11 -3.08
CA LEU A 110 -5.49 7.40 -4.19
C LEU A 110 -4.38 8.24 -4.84
N ALA A 111 -4.59 9.56 -4.96
CA ALA A 111 -3.61 10.47 -5.53
C ALA A 111 -2.28 10.47 -4.75
N ASP A 112 -2.33 10.38 -3.42
CA ASP A 112 -1.12 10.36 -2.59
C ASP A 112 -0.34 9.05 -2.74
N ILE A 113 -1.04 7.93 -2.92
CA ILE A 113 -0.42 6.63 -3.18
C ILE A 113 0.29 6.64 -4.54
N LEU A 114 -0.38 7.16 -5.58
CA LEU A 114 0.14 7.14 -6.95
C LEU A 114 1.30 8.11 -7.20
N LYS A 115 1.45 9.15 -6.36
CA LYS A 115 2.57 10.09 -6.41
C LYS A 115 3.88 9.46 -5.94
N ASP A 116 3.82 8.45 -5.07
CA ASP A 116 5.00 7.82 -4.50
C ASP A 116 5.64 6.86 -5.52
N ASN A 117 6.93 7.07 -5.82
CA ASN A 117 7.68 6.19 -6.73
C ASN A 117 7.78 4.75 -6.21
N GLY A 118 7.73 4.55 -4.89
CA GLY A 118 7.64 3.23 -4.29
C GLY A 118 6.41 2.45 -4.76
N PHE A 119 5.29 3.12 -5.06
CA PHE A 119 4.10 2.44 -5.59
C PHE A 119 4.32 1.91 -7.01
N LYS A 120 4.94 2.72 -7.87
CA LYS A 120 5.25 2.34 -9.26
C LYS A 120 6.19 1.15 -9.36
N ASN A 121 7.00 0.95 -8.32
CA ASN A 121 7.98 -0.12 -8.24
C ASN A 121 7.47 -1.35 -7.46
N LEU A 122 6.24 -1.31 -6.92
CA LEU A 122 5.65 -2.52 -6.35
C LEU A 122 5.47 -3.59 -7.42
N ASP A 123 5.68 -4.84 -7.03
CA ASP A 123 5.29 -5.95 -7.86
C ASP A 123 3.76 -5.99 -8.05
N ARG A 124 3.34 -6.74 -9.06
CA ARG A 124 1.93 -6.86 -9.44
C ARG A 124 1.06 -7.33 -8.26
N ASP A 125 1.53 -8.31 -7.50
CA ASP A 125 0.71 -8.92 -6.45
C ASP A 125 0.59 -7.97 -5.25
N SER A 126 1.68 -7.27 -4.90
CA SER A 126 1.66 -6.22 -3.87
C SER A 126 0.74 -5.04 -4.23
N SER A 127 0.80 -4.58 -5.49
CA SER A 127 -0.06 -3.48 -5.97
C SER A 127 -1.52 -3.90 -6.08
N GLU A 128 -1.81 -5.12 -6.57
CA GLU A 128 -3.14 -5.70 -6.61
C GLU A 128 -3.76 -5.78 -5.20
N ASN A 129 -3.01 -6.27 -4.21
CA ASN A 129 -3.49 -6.34 -2.83
C ASN A 129 -3.88 -4.96 -2.27
N VAL A 130 -3.10 -3.91 -2.59
CA VAL A 130 -3.46 -2.52 -2.23
C VAL A 130 -4.81 -2.13 -2.84
N PHE A 131 -5.05 -2.42 -4.12
CA PHE A 131 -6.33 -2.11 -4.76
C PHE A 131 -7.49 -2.94 -4.21
N VAL A 132 -7.31 -4.24 -4.02
CA VAL A 132 -8.33 -5.14 -3.46
C VAL A 132 -8.81 -4.65 -2.09
N LEU A 133 -7.89 -4.31 -1.19
CA LEU A 133 -8.24 -3.81 0.15
C LEU A 133 -9.01 -2.50 0.11
N ARG A 134 -8.70 -1.62 -0.84
CA ARG A 134 -9.37 -0.33 -1.03
C ARG A 134 -10.74 -0.51 -1.66
N THR A 135 -10.87 -1.34 -2.68
CA THR A 135 -12.16 -1.67 -3.31
C THR A 135 -13.11 -2.29 -2.29
N LYS A 136 -12.64 -3.24 -1.49
CA LYS A 136 -13.43 -3.83 -0.39
C LYS A 136 -13.93 -2.78 0.61
N ARG A 137 -13.09 -1.79 0.94
CA ARG A 137 -13.49 -0.65 1.79
C ARG A 137 -14.57 0.19 1.11
N LEU A 138 -14.39 0.52 -0.17
CA LEU A 138 -15.33 1.32 -0.94
C LEU A 138 -16.69 0.64 -1.05
N GLU A 139 -16.71 -0.65 -1.36
CA GLU A 139 -17.93 -1.47 -1.37
C GLU A 139 -18.65 -1.45 -0.02
N THR A 140 -17.89 -1.62 1.07
CA THR A 140 -18.45 -1.57 2.44
C THR A 140 -19.05 -0.20 2.75
N PHE A 141 -18.38 0.87 2.33
CA PHE A 141 -18.85 2.24 2.51
C PHE A 141 -20.11 2.52 1.69
N LEU A 142 -20.13 2.15 0.41
CA LEU A 142 -21.28 2.31 -0.47
C LEU A 142 -22.50 1.56 0.06
N LYS A 143 -22.34 0.31 0.51
CA LYS A 143 -23.43 -0.45 1.14
C LYS A 143 -24.05 0.27 2.34
N LYS A 144 -23.27 1.06 3.08
CA LYS A 144 -23.75 1.81 4.25
C LYS A 144 -24.45 3.13 3.87
N VAL A 145 -23.91 3.85 2.88
CA VAL A 145 -24.35 5.20 2.52
C VAL A 145 -25.49 5.19 1.49
N TYR A 146 -25.46 4.23 0.56
CA TYR A 146 -26.41 4.17 -0.54
C TYR A 146 -27.88 4.19 -0.07
N PRO A 147 -28.32 3.40 0.93
CA PRO A 147 -29.71 3.44 1.39
C PRO A 147 -30.11 4.79 2.01
N GLN A 148 -29.18 5.47 2.69
CA GLN A 148 -29.44 6.77 3.30
C GLN A 148 -29.60 7.86 2.23
N PHE A 149 -28.76 7.82 1.20
CA PHE A 149 -28.86 8.72 0.06
C PHE A 149 -30.17 8.53 -0.70
N ILE A 150 -30.55 7.28 -0.98
CA ILE A 150 -31.83 6.96 -1.64
C ILE A 150 -33.00 7.43 -0.79
N GLY A 151 -33.01 7.15 0.51
CA GLY A 151 -34.08 7.62 1.41
C GLY A 151 -34.22 9.15 1.44
N LEU A 152 -33.11 9.89 1.44
CA LEU A 152 -33.14 11.35 1.35
C LEU A 152 -33.70 11.83 -0.01
N ALA A 153 -33.27 11.22 -1.11
CA ALA A 153 -33.76 11.55 -2.44
C ALA A 153 -35.28 11.30 -2.56
N GLU A 154 -35.77 10.16 -2.10
CA GLU A 154 -37.19 9.81 -2.07
C GLU A 154 -38.02 10.80 -1.23
N PHE A 155 -37.51 11.18 -0.06
CA PHE A 155 -38.14 12.18 0.80
C PHE A 155 -38.25 13.55 0.12
N CYS A 156 -37.16 14.04 -0.47
CA CYS A 156 -37.15 15.31 -1.21
C CYS A 156 -38.14 15.30 -2.38
N ILE A 157 -38.18 14.22 -3.17
CA ILE A 157 -39.15 14.05 -4.27
C ILE A 157 -40.58 14.09 -3.74
N THR A 158 -40.86 13.40 -2.64
CA THR A 158 -42.18 13.38 -2.01
C THR A 158 -42.63 14.78 -1.59
N LEU A 159 -41.74 15.56 -0.96
CA LEU A 159 -42.03 16.95 -0.57
C LEU A 159 -42.31 17.84 -1.80
N CYS A 160 -41.51 17.71 -2.86
CA CYS A 160 -41.72 18.49 -4.09
C CYS A 160 -43.08 18.17 -4.73
N LEU A 161 -43.46 16.89 -4.76
CA LEU A 161 -44.75 16.45 -5.29
C LEU A 161 -45.93 16.91 -4.41
N ALA A 162 -45.77 16.93 -3.09
CA ALA A 162 -46.81 17.38 -2.16
C ALA A 162 -47.00 18.90 -2.16
N SER A 163 -45.94 19.66 -2.46
CA SER A 163 -45.93 21.13 -2.38
C SER A 163 -46.35 21.83 -3.67
N SER A 164 -46.74 21.10 -4.72
CA SER A 164 -47.10 21.70 -6.02
C SER A 164 -48.23 20.93 -6.71
N PRO A 165 -49.44 21.51 -6.84
CA PRO A 165 -50.56 20.90 -7.57
C PRO A 165 -50.31 20.73 -9.07
N SER A 166 -49.23 21.34 -9.59
CA SER A 166 -48.83 21.34 -11.00
C SER A 166 -47.35 20.94 -11.18
N SER A 167 -46.79 20.13 -10.28
CA SER A 167 -45.38 19.72 -10.39
C SER A 167 -45.15 18.91 -11.68
N SER A 168 -44.26 19.42 -12.55
CA SER A 168 -43.84 18.82 -13.83
C SER A 168 -42.98 17.56 -13.67
N ILE A 169 -42.93 16.99 -12.46
CA ILE A 169 -42.11 15.83 -12.14
C ILE A 169 -42.92 14.58 -12.45
N THR A 170 -42.65 14.00 -13.61
CA THR A 170 -43.22 12.71 -14.01
C THR A 170 -42.74 11.62 -13.06
N ARG A 171 -43.65 10.95 -12.35
CA ARG A 171 -43.31 9.83 -11.47
C ARG A 171 -42.76 8.67 -12.30
N CYS A 172 -41.60 8.14 -11.91
CA CYS A 172 -41.11 6.89 -12.48
C CYS A 172 -41.98 5.73 -11.96
N PRO A 173 -42.69 4.99 -12.83
CA PRO A 173 -43.60 3.93 -12.39
C PRO A 173 -42.89 2.73 -11.74
N GLU A 174 -41.59 2.54 -11.99
CA GLU A 174 -40.76 1.49 -11.40
C GLU A 174 -40.40 1.77 -9.93
N HIS A 175 -40.15 3.04 -9.59
CA HIS A 175 -39.74 3.46 -8.25
C HIS A 175 -40.89 4.00 -7.39
N PHE A 176 -41.96 4.49 -8.03
CA PHE A 176 -43.15 5.02 -7.38
C PHE A 176 -44.40 4.42 -8.01
N GLY A 177 -44.68 3.15 -7.68
CA GLY A 177 -45.89 2.46 -8.12
C GLY A 177 -47.15 3.25 -7.73
N SER A 178 -48.12 3.34 -8.63
CA SER A 178 -49.26 4.27 -8.55
C SER A 178 -50.28 3.98 -7.43
N GLY A 179 -49.92 3.29 -6.35
CA GLY A 179 -50.87 2.80 -5.35
C GLY A 179 -50.40 2.63 -3.91
N ASN A 180 -49.11 2.72 -3.57
CA ASN A 180 -48.68 2.40 -2.20
C ASN A 180 -48.33 3.63 -1.36
N LYS A 181 -49.19 3.80 -0.36
CA LYS A 181 -49.21 4.83 0.67
C LYS A 181 -47.90 4.80 1.48
N ALA A 182 -47.33 5.98 1.70
CA ALA A 182 -46.57 6.25 2.91
C ALA A 182 -47.51 6.06 4.11
N ASN A 183 -47.57 4.86 4.69
CA ASN A 183 -48.22 4.54 5.97
C ASN A 183 -47.80 3.13 6.45
N GLY A 184 -46.52 2.79 6.36
CA GLY A 184 -46.03 1.49 6.83
C GLY A 184 -44.51 1.49 6.97
N GLY A 185 -44.01 2.18 7.99
CA GLY A 185 -42.61 2.05 8.40
C GLY A 185 -42.37 0.67 9.04
N PRO A 186 -41.20 0.04 8.85
CA PRO A 186 -40.76 -1.05 9.71
C PRO A 186 -40.16 -0.48 11.01
N LEU A 187 -40.58 -1.08 12.13
CA LEU A 187 -39.99 -0.95 13.47
C LEU A 187 -38.51 -1.39 13.48
#